data_AF-A0A512L990-F1
#
_entry.id   AF-A0A512L990-F1
#
_cell.length_a   1.000
_cell.length_b   1.000
_cell.length_c   1.000
_cell.angle_alpha   90.00
_cell.angle_beta   90.00
_cell.angle_gamma   90.00
#
_symmetry.space_group_name_H-M   'P 1'
#
loop_
_entity.id
_entity.type
_entity.pdbx_description
1 polymer ?
#
loop_
_entity_poly.entity_id
_entity_poly.type
_entity_poly.pdbx_seq_one_letter_code
_entity_poly.pdbx_strand_id
1 'polypeptide(L)'
;MQHHNNKIDAALLGKIVLARFLELPLRAVDRLAAQMESSAGFTALRPWVSVGRLEGARVAHDAADIPQTRAPPILGEVHEAGRGLMFLYHRDSYVREYRFDEEGVNRLMARPDLPAELAGVVSRLRLINTRNRLTHALMQAVLASQAAYLRSGQVLTLLPLTQAAISARLRSESNLAVVADAGRISRLVRGLSIMLPNGKAVPLNTLFPKPRQVHCHFVDYMIKEEKTWMAEGLLRGPLTDEAVAAILKREHGIRLSRRTVANIRHGLAIPDYKSRSQRTDYLAATEGFSALVPLTAQALRTAVPAHSGVYEIRTAFTFRLGEEKAWPGKSVPPVPHGVVYIGSAGDLRKRLGDHLRGSSANALLYRHVADGAARVRFRLISTDWRVVERELYQVFCETFGVSPPCNRMSP
;
A
#
# COMPACT_ATOMS: atom_id res chain seq x y z
N MET A 1 3.19 46.51 -33.21
CA MET A 1 2.99 45.35 -32.30
C MET A 1 4.11 45.32 -31.28
N GLN A 2 3.88 45.85 -30.08
CA GLN A 2 4.87 45.87 -29.00
C GLN A 2 4.90 44.50 -28.33
N HIS A 3 5.98 43.74 -28.54
CA HIS A 3 6.27 42.53 -27.78
C HIS A 3 6.45 42.89 -26.30
N HIS A 4 5.44 42.58 -25.48
CA HIS A 4 5.56 42.60 -24.03
C HIS A 4 6.51 41.48 -23.62
N ASN A 5 7.78 41.84 -23.40
CA ASN A 5 8.78 40.95 -22.87
C ASN A 5 8.47 40.75 -21.37
N ASN A 6 7.61 39.79 -21.05
CA ASN A 6 7.25 39.40 -19.68
C ASN A 6 8.48 38.87 -18.95
N LYS A 7 9.30 39.78 -18.38
CA LYS A 7 10.37 39.41 -17.46
C LYS A 7 9.74 38.82 -16.21
N ILE A 8 9.91 37.50 -16.04
CA ILE A 8 9.52 36.79 -14.83
C ILE A 8 10.28 37.40 -13.65
N ASP A 9 9.55 37.82 -12.62
CA ASP A 9 10.13 38.33 -11.37
C ASP A 9 11.11 37.31 -10.74
N ALA A 10 12.26 37.78 -10.26
CA ALA A 10 13.33 36.95 -9.70
C ALA A 10 12.85 36.14 -8.48
N ALA A 11 11.95 36.70 -7.66
CA ALA A 11 11.39 35.98 -6.51
C ALA A 11 10.47 34.83 -6.97
N LEU A 12 9.68 35.04 -8.02
CA LEU A 12 8.87 33.99 -8.64
C LEU A 12 9.74 32.89 -9.26
N LEU A 13 10.81 33.27 -9.96
CA LEU A 13 11.76 32.31 -10.53
C LEU A 13 12.44 31.46 -9.45
N GLY A 14 12.86 32.07 -8.34
CA GLY A 14 13.41 31.35 -7.18
C GLY A 14 12.43 30.34 -6.59
N LYS A 15 11.14 30.70 -6.47
CA LYS A 15 10.09 29.77 -6.02
C LYS A 15 9.92 28.60 -6.98
N ILE A 16 9.94 28.84 -8.29
CA ILE A 16 9.82 27.78 -9.32
C ILE A 16 11.02 26.83 -9.26
N VAL A 17 12.24 27.37 -9.15
CA VAL A 17 13.48 26.58 -9.06
C VAL A 17 13.45 25.69 -7.82
N LEU A 18 13.14 26.25 -6.64
CA LEU A 18 13.02 25.48 -5.42
C LEU A 18 11.94 24.39 -5.54
N ALA A 19 10.78 24.73 -6.10
CA ALA A 19 9.68 23.80 -6.24
C ALA A 19 10.04 22.60 -7.13
N ARG A 20 10.74 22.84 -8.25
CA ARG A 20 11.30 21.76 -9.10
C ARG A 20 12.36 20.95 -8.36
N PHE A 21 13.20 21.61 -7.56
CA PHE A 21 14.25 20.95 -6.80
C PHE A 21 13.70 20.00 -5.73
N LEU A 22 12.61 20.37 -5.06
CA LEU A 22 11.95 19.53 -4.05
C LEU A 22 11.38 18.23 -4.64
N GLU A 23 10.96 18.26 -5.92
CA GLU A 23 10.41 17.10 -6.64
C GLU A 23 11.50 16.14 -7.15
N LEU A 24 12.79 16.51 -7.04
CA LEU A 24 13.87 15.68 -7.54
C LEU A 24 13.90 14.32 -6.81
N PRO A 25 14.05 13.21 -7.57
CA PRO A 25 14.27 11.89 -6.99
C PRO A 25 15.51 11.88 -6.10
N LEU A 26 15.50 11.03 -5.08
CA LEU A 26 16.61 10.92 -4.13
C LEU A 26 17.97 10.68 -4.79
N ARG A 27 18.03 9.78 -5.79
CA ARG A 27 19.25 9.52 -6.58
C ARG A 27 19.75 10.74 -7.35
N ALA A 28 18.86 11.65 -7.75
CA ALA A 28 19.27 12.88 -8.43
C ALA A 28 19.91 13.85 -7.43
N VAL A 29 19.33 13.99 -6.24
CA VAL A 29 19.89 14.86 -5.19
C VAL A 29 21.22 14.33 -4.66
N ASP A 30 21.34 13.01 -4.48
CA ASP A 30 22.59 12.36 -4.08
C ASP A 30 23.72 12.63 -5.09
N ARG A 31 23.44 12.41 -6.39
CA ARG A 31 24.38 12.74 -7.47
C ARG A 31 24.74 14.23 -7.50
N LEU A 32 23.76 15.11 -7.32
CA LEU A 32 24.01 16.55 -7.29
C LEU A 32 24.91 16.94 -6.11
N ALA A 33 24.68 16.39 -4.92
CA ALA A 33 25.53 16.64 -3.76
C ALA A 33 26.98 16.18 -4.02
N ALA A 34 27.17 14.95 -4.51
CA ALA A 34 28.49 14.43 -4.84
C ALA A 34 29.19 15.26 -5.93
N GLN A 35 28.47 15.62 -7.00
CA GLN A 35 29.00 16.46 -8.08
C GLN A 35 29.42 17.84 -7.57
N MET A 36 28.60 18.49 -6.74
CA MET A 36 28.94 19.79 -6.17
C MET A 36 30.20 19.70 -5.32
N GLU A 37 30.29 18.73 -4.42
CA GLU A 37 31.45 18.57 -3.55
C GLU A 37 32.75 18.24 -4.30
N SER A 38 32.66 17.58 -5.45
CA SER A 38 33.79 17.28 -6.33
C SER A 38 34.19 18.42 -7.27
N SER A 39 33.41 19.50 -7.34
CA SER A 39 33.63 20.59 -8.29
C SER A 39 34.76 21.54 -7.88
N ALA A 40 35.45 22.11 -8.87
CA ALA A 40 36.44 23.16 -8.64
C ALA A 40 35.81 24.39 -7.98
N GLY A 41 34.57 24.75 -8.36
CA GLY A 41 33.83 25.84 -7.74
C GLY A 41 33.58 25.63 -6.25
N PHE A 42 33.24 24.41 -5.81
CA PHE A 42 33.10 24.11 -4.39
C PHE A 42 34.44 24.17 -3.64
N THR A 43 35.51 23.70 -4.27
CA THR A 43 36.86 23.78 -3.69
C THR A 43 37.26 25.24 -3.45
N ALA A 44 36.95 26.13 -4.38
CA ALA A 44 37.18 27.57 -4.24
C ALA A 44 36.31 28.22 -3.14
N LEU A 45 35.16 27.64 -2.81
CA LEU A 45 34.25 28.15 -1.78
C LEU A 45 34.57 27.67 -0.35
N ARG A 46 35.50 26.72 -0.17
CA ARG A 46 35.85 26.17 1.15
C ARG A 46 36.18 27.20 2.24
N PRO A 47 36.79 28.37 1.95
CA PRO A 47 37.02 29.38 2.98
C PRO A 47 35.73 29.94 3.61
N TRP A 48 34.61 29.88 2.89
CA TRP A 48 33.32 30.44 3.31
C TRP A 48 32.22 29.40 3.52
N VAL A 49 32.47 28.14 3.13
CA VAL A 49 31.50 27.07 3.20
C VAL A 49 32.10 25.86 3.88
N SER A 50 31.51 25.47 5.01
CA SER A 50 31.84 24.22 5.69
C SER A 50 30.77 23.17 5.46
N VAL A 51 31.20 21.92 5.43
CA VAL A 51 30.31 20.76 5.27
C VAL A 51 30.05 20.17 6.65
N GLY A 52 28.77 20.03 6.98
CA GLY A 52 28.32 19.41 8.21
C GLY A 52 27.15 18.45 7.96
N ARG A 53 26.55 18.04 9.07
CA ARG A 53 25.35 17.21 9.11
C ARG A 53 24.27 17.97 9.87
N LEU A 54 23.02 17.79 9.46
CA LEU A 54 21.87 18.27 10.22
C LEU A 54 21.90 17.71 11.64
N GLU A 55 21.65 18.60 12.60
CA GLU A 55 21.64 18.24 14.02
C GLU A 55 20.62 17.14 14.31
N GLY A 56 21.01 16.14 15.10
CA GLY A 56 20.17 14.99 15.44
C GLY A 56 19.94 13.97 14.33
N ALA A 57 20.35 14.25 13.09
CA ALA A 57 20.21 13.32 11.98
C ALA A 57 21.23 12.17 12.05
N ARG A 58 20.77 10.95 11.79
CA ARG A 58 21.59 9.72 11.84
C ARG A 58 21.53 9.00 10.50
N VAL A 59 22.63 8.35 10.14
CA VAL A 59 22.77 7.60 8.87
C VAL A 59 23.01 6.14 9.21
N ALA A 60 22.39 5.22 8.48
CA ALA A 60 22.69 3.79 8.60
C ALA A 60 24.10 3.53 8.03
N HIS A 61 25.04 3.09 8.86
CA HIS A 61 26.44 2.93 8.45
C HIS A 61 26.71 1.60 7.70
N ASP A 62 25.75 0.66 7.68
CA ASP A 62 25.90 -0.68 7.08
C ASP A 62 25.16 -0.88 5.74
N ALA A 63 24.62 0.17 5.12
CA ALA A 63 23.89 0.06 3.85
C ALA A 63 24.79 0.05 2.60
N ALA A 64 26.10 -0.20 2.74
CA ALA A 64 27.05 -0.23 1.64
C ALA A 64 26.85 -1.44 0.70
N ASP A 65 26.24 -2.53 1.19
CA ASP A 65 26.19 -3.82 0.46
C ASP A 65 24.79 -4.28 0.03
N ILE A 66 23.74 -3.45 0.12
CA ILE A 66 22.41 -3.84 -0.39
C ILE A 66 22.42 -3.78 -1.93
N PRO A 67 22.29 -4.90 -2.66
CA PRO A 67 22.34 -4.91 -4.11
C PRO A 67 21.24 -4.05 -4.72
N GLN A 68 21.64 -3.14 -5.61
CA GLN A 68 20.76 -2.23 -6.33
C GLN A 68 19.94 -2.97 -7.39
N THR A 69 18.89 -3.68 -6.98
CA THR A 69 17.93 -4.24 -7.93
C THR A 69 16.50 -3.82 -7.59
N ARG A 70 15.97 -2.91 -8.42
CA ARG A 70 14.55 -2.61 -8.66
C ARG A 70 13.67 -2.09 -7.50
N ALA A 71 14.17 -1.90 -6.28
CA ALA A 71 13.38 -1.26 -5.22
C ALA A 71 13.23 0.27 -5.43
N PRO A 72 12.08 0.89 -5.04
CA PRO A 72 11.92 2.34 -5.04
C PRO A 72 13.01 3.00 -4.19
N PRO A 73 13.45 4.23 -4.50
CA PRO A 73 14.47 4.90 -3.69
C PRO A 73 13.90 5.21 -2.29
N ILE A 74 14.39 4.48 -1.29
CA ILE A 74 14.03 4.65 0.11
C ILE A 74 14.91 5.75 0.71
N LEU A 75 14.28 6.74 1.36
CA LEU A 75 14.96 7.86 2.03
C LEU A 75 15.77 7.37 3.23
N GLY A 76 15.17 6.44 3.97
CA GLY A 76 15.67 5.92 5.23
C GLY A 76 14.66 4.98 5.86
N GLU A 77 15.00 4.52 7.05
CA GLU A 77 14.25 3.53 7.80
C GLU A 77 13.92 4.03 9.21
N VAL A 78 12.75 3.61 9.70
CA VAL A 78 12.29 3.89 11.06
C VAL A 78 12.77 2.78 11.98
N HIS A 79 13.39 3.17 13.09
CA HIS A 79 13.90 2.28 14.12
C HIS A 79 13.28 2.62 15.47
N GLU A 80 13.20 1.63 16.35
CA GLU A 80 12.78 1.83 17.73
C GLU A 80 14.01 2.18 18.59
N ALA A 81 13.91 3.26 19.36
CA ALA A 81 14.99 3.78 20.20
C ALA A 81 14.46 3.96 21.62
N GLY A 82 14.60 2.93 22.46
CA GLY A 82 14.04 2.91 23.80
C GLY A 82 12.51 3.08 23.75
N ARG A 83 11.98 4.18 24.28
CA ARG A 83 10.53 4.49 24.22
C ARG A 83 10.12 5.29 22.98
N GLY A 84 11.06 5.80 22.20
CA GLY A 84 10.83 6.66 21.05
C GLY A 84 11.03 5.96 19.71
N LEU A 85 10.70 6.67 18.63
CA LEU A 85 11.09 6.30 17.28
C LEU A 85 12.25 7.18 16.83
N MET A 86 13.15 6.61 16.04
CA MET A 86 14.23 7.32 15.38
C MET A 86 14.19 7.02 13.88
N PHE A 87 14.74 7.93 13.07
CA PHE A 87 14.85 7.75 11.63
C PHE A 87 16.32 7.72 11.22
N LEU A 88 16.72 6.65 10.53
CA LEU A 88 18.05 6.47 9.97
C LEU A 88 18.01 6.71 8.46
N TYR A 89 18.74 7.71 8.00
CA TYR A 89 18.86 7.98 6.58
C TYR A 89 19.79 6.97 5.92
N HIS A 90 19.51 6.57 4.69
CA HIS A 90 20.35 5.61 3.97
C HIS A 90 21.62 6.25 3.36
N ARG A 91 21.68 7.59 3.24
CA ARG A 91 22.83 8.30 2.66
C ARG A 91 23.14 9.58 3.39
N ASP A 92 24.43 9.91 3.49
CA ASP A 92 24.92 11.17 4.05
C ASP A 92 24.42 12.40 3.29
N SER A 93 24.25 12.30 1.97
CA SER A 93 23.77 13.40 1.13
C SER A 93 22.38 13.91 1.53
N TYR A 94 21.54 13.06 2.15
CA TYR A 94 20.18 13.43 2.60
C TYR A 94 20.18 14.18 3.94
N VAL A 95 21.27 14.09 4.69
CA VAL A 95 21.46 14.77 5.99
C VAL A 95 22.54 15.84 5.93
N ARG A 96 23.11 16.06 4.75
CA ARG A 96 24.17 17.06 4.52
C ARG A 96 23.64 18.45 4.79
N GLU A 97 24.47 19.27 5.44
CA GLU A 97 24.23 20.68 5.65
C GLU A 97 25.49 21.47 5.30
N TYR A 98 25.36 22.43 4.39
CA TYR A 98 26.40 23.39 4.04
C TYR A 98 26.23 24.64 4.89
N ARG A 99 27.19 24.98 5.73
CA ARG A 99 27.14 26.17 6.58
C ARG A 99 27.94 27.28 5.91
N PHE A 100 27.29 28.42 5.70
CA PHE A 100 27.87 29.57 5.02
C PHE A 100 28.31 30.61 6.04
N ASP A 101 29.52 31.14 5.85
CA ASP A 101 29.87 32.48 6.33
C ASP A 101 29.09 33.48 5.47
N GLU A 102 27.91 33.90 5.94
CA GLU A 102 27.02 34.77 5.18
C GLU A 102 27.69 36.10 4.82
N GLU A 103 28.53 36.66 5.68
CA GLU A 103 29.23 37.91 5.36
C GLU A 103 30.26 37.71 4.25
N GLY A 104 31.09 36.66 4.36
CA GLY A 104 32.09 36.34 3.35
C GLY A 104 31.47 35.97 2.00
N VAL A 105 30.38 35.20 2.00
CA VAL A 105 29.62 34.89 0.78
C VAL A 105 28.99 36.14 0.19
N ASN A 106 28.39 37.03 0.99
CA ASN A 106 27.80 38.26 0.48
C ASN A 106 28.87 39.18 -0.14
N ARG A 107 30.04 39.32 0.49
CA ARG A 107 31.18 40.06 -0.08
C ARG A 107 31.65 39.44 -1.39
N LEU A 108 31.71 38.11 -1.47
CA LEU A 108 32.08 37.39 -2.70
C LEU A 108 31.04 37.60 -3.81
N MET A 109 29.75 37.54 -3.48
CA MET A 109 28.63 37.71 -4.43
C MET A 109 28.48 39.16 -4.92
N ALA A 110 28.97 40.14 -4.17
CA ALA A 110 28.98 41.54 -4.58
C ALA A 110 30.11 41.89 -5.58
N ARG A 111 31.05 40.97 -5.84
CA ARG A 111 32.15 41.22 -6.79
C ARG A 111 31.63 41.19 -8.23
N PRO A 112 31.89 42.23 -9.04
CA PRO A 112 31.41 42.29 -10.43
C PRO A 112 31.97 41.18 -11.32
N ASP A 113 33.20 40.71 -11.03
CA ASP A 113 33.90 39.69 -11.81
C ASP A 113 33.67 38.26 -11.30
N LEU A 114 32.66 38.01 -10.46
CA LEU A 114 32.42 36.68 -9.94
C LEU A 114 32.03 35.71 -11.08
N PRO A 115 32.77 34.60 -11.26
CA PRO A 115 32.36 33.55 -12.19
C PRO A 115 30.93 33.08 -11.93
N ALA A 116 30.08 33.08 -12.96
CA ALA A 116 28.69 32.63 -12.87
C ALA A 116 28.56 31.20 -12.32
N GLU A 117 29.58 30.37 -12.54
CA GLU A 117 29.69 29.01 -11.99
C GLU A 117 29.67 29.01 -10.44
N LEU A 118 30.41 29.92 -9.79
CA LEU A 118 30.49 29.99 -8.32
C LEU A 118 29.14 30.42 -7.70
N ALA A 119 28.49 31.42 -8.29
CA ALA A 119 27.13 31.81 -7.91
C ALA A 119 26.14 30.65 -8.06
N GLY A 120 26.28 29.88 -9.16
CA GLY A 120 25.51 28.67 -9.41
C GLY A 120 25.73 27.58 -8.35
N VAL A 121 26.98 27.36 -7.92
CA VAL A 121 27.31 26.41 -6.85
C VAL A 121 26.65 26.83 -5.54
N VAL A 122 26.80 28.08 -5.10
CA VAL A 122 26.18 28.57 -3.86
C VAL A 122 24.66 28.40 -3.88
N SER A 123 24.02 28.76 -4.99
CA SER A 123 22.57 28.59 -5.16
C SER A 123 22.14 27.12 -5.02
N ARG A 124 22.87 26.17 -5.65
CA ARG A 124 22.59 24.73 -5.55
C ARG A 124 22.80 24.18 -4.15
N LEU A 125 23.85 24.59 -3.44
CA LEU A 125 24.09 24.20 -2.05
C LEU A 125 22.96 24.68 -1.13
N ARG A 126 22.46 25.92 -1.33
CA ARG A 126 21.29 26.45 -0.60
C ARG A 126 20.02 25.65 -0.89
N LEU A 127 19.81 25.20 -2.13
CA LEU A 127 18.70 24.32 -2.48
C LEU A 127 18.79 22.95 -1.79
N ILE A 128 19.99 22.35 -1.74
CA ILE A 128 20.23 21.09 -1.02
C ILE A 128 19.91 21.27 0.47
N ASN A 129 20.44 22.32 1.10
CA ASN A 129 20.12 22.64 2.50
C ASN A 129 18.63 22.78 2.73
N THR A 130 17.95 23.54 1.86
CA THR A 130 16.51 23.80 1.99
C THR A 130 15.73 22.50 1.94
N ARG A 131 16.04 21.61 0.99
CA ARG A 131 15.40 20.30 0.87
C ARG A 131 15.70 19.41 2.06
N ASN A 132 16.96 19.30 2.48
CA ASN A 132 17.38 18.41 3.56
C ASN A 132 16.79 18.87 4.90
N ARG A 133 16.86 20.18 5.21
CA ARG A 133 16.26 20.76 6.43
C ARG A 133 14.74 20.53 6.47
N LEU A 134 14.03 20.81 5.37
CA LEU A 134 12.59 20.58 5.30
C LEU A 134 12.24 19.08 5.44
N THR A 135 13.01 18.20 4.79
CA THR A 135 12.82 16.75 4.91
C THR A 135 13.03 16.29 6.34
N HIS A 136 14.09 16.76 6.99
CA HIS A 136 14.41 16.37 8.37
C HIS A 136 13.36 16.85 9.35
N ALA A 137 12.99 18.13 9.32
CA ALA A 137 11.95 18.67 10.17
C ALA A 137 10.61 17.95 9.97
N LEU A 138 10.24 17.67 8.71
CA LEU A 138 9.05 16.90 8.39
C LEU A 138 9.09 15.49 8.97
N MET A 139 10.22 14.78 8.83
CA MET A 139 10.37 13.42 9.37
C MET A 139 10.26 13.41 10.90
N GLN A 140 10.88 14.35 11.61
CA GLN A 140 10.74 14.44 13.07
C GLN A 140 9.28 14.65 13.49
N ALA A 141 8.58 15.56 12.81
CA ALA A 141 7.18 15.83 13.11
C ALA A 141 6.26 14.63 12.77
N VAL A 142 6.58 13.88 11.72
CA VAL A 142 5.88 12.64 11.34
C VAL A 142 6.14 11.52 12.35
N LEU A 143 7.38 11.31 12.78
CA LEU A 143 7.73 10.31 13.80
C LEU A 143 6.90 10.52 15.07
N ALA A 144 6.75 11.77 15.50
CA ALA A 144 5.94 12.13 16.66
C ALA A 144 4.43 11.94 16.40
N SER A 145 3.95 12.36 15.23
CA SER A 145 2.49 12.38 14.93
C SER A 145 1.92 11.02 14.56
N GLN A 146 2.71 10.12 13.96
CA GLN A 146 2.25 8.83 13.43
C GLN A 146 2.91 7.64 14.13
N ALA A 147 3.36 7.82 15.37
CA ALA A 147 4.22 6.84 16.06
C ALA A 147 3.60 5.43 16.16
N ALA A 148 2.28 5.32 16.41
CA ALA A 148 1.60 4.02 16.52
C ALA A 148 1.59 3.26 15.18
N TYR A 149 1.31 3.97 14.09
CA TYR A 149 1.37 3.41 12.73
C TYR A 149 2.79 3.04 12.34
N LEU A 150 3.77 3.89 12.62
CA LEU A 150 5.16 3.64 12.24
C LEU A 150 5.75 2.42 12.96
N ARG A 151 5.32 2.14 14.20
CA ARG A 151 5.71 0.91 14.93
C ARG A 151 5.03 -0.34 14.36
N SER A 152 3.71 -0.28 14.21
CA SER A 152 2.89 -1.48 13.94
C SER A 152 2.74 -1.80 12.45
N GLY A 153 2.84 -0.79 11.58
CA GLY A 153 2.43 -0.86 10.18
C GLY A 153 0.91 -1.02 9.97
N GLN A 154 0.11 -0.99 11.03
CA GLN A 154 -1.33 -1.25 10.98
C GLN A 154 -2.09 0.02 10.62
N VAL A 155 -2.81 -0.02 9.50
CA VAL A 155 -3.53 1.15 8.95
C VAL A 155 -4.53 1.78 9.92
N LEU A 156 -5.13 0.99 10.82
CA LEU A 156 -6.10 1.49 11.82
C LEU A 156 -5.47 2.35 12.91
N THR A 157 -4.14 2.30 13.07
CA THR A 157 -3.42 3.15 14.04
C THR A 157 -2.93 4.46 13.42
N LEU A 158 -3.22 4.69 12.12
CA LEU A 158 -2.86 5.90 11.41
C LEU A 158 -3.80 7.05 11.80
N LEU A 159 -3.22 8.17 12.23
CA LEU A 159 -3.97 9.34 12.66
C LEU A 159 -4.23 10.30 11.50
N PRO A 160 -5.36 11.04 11.50
CA PRO A 160 -5.58 12.12 10.55
C PRO A 160 -4.48 13.19 10.67
N LEU A 161 -3.74 13.41 9.58
CA LEU A 161 -2.66 14.40 9.56
C LEU A 161 -2.57 15.02 8.18
N THR A 162 -3.24 16.13 7.96
CA THR A 162 -3.15 16.78 6.64
C THR A 162 -1.81 17.48 6.45
N GLN A 163 -1.37 17.63 5.19
CA GLN A 163 -0.19 18.43 4.87
C GLN A 163 -0.32 19.89 5.32
N ALA A 164 -1.54 20.42 5.41
CA ALA A 164 -1.80 21.75 5.96
C ALA A 164 -1.60 21.78 7.49
N ALA A 165 -2.06 20.75 8.20
CA ALA A 165 -1.88 20.63 9.65
C ALA A 165 -0.39 20.51 10.02
N ILE A 166 0.35 19.63 9.35
CA ILE A 166 1.80 19.50 9.59
C ILE A 166 2.56 20.75 9.17
N SER A 167 2.13 21.45 8.11
CA SER A 167 2.70 22.74 7.70
C SER A 167 2.53 23.81 8.78
N ALA A 168 1.34 23.92 9.36
CA ALA A 168 1.07 24.85 10.46
C ALA A 168 1.93 24.51 11.68
N ARG A 169 1.99 23.21 12.03
CA ARG A 169 2.82 22.70 13.12
C ARG A 169 4.31 23.02 12.93
N LEU A 170 4.85 22.77 11.74
CA LEU A 170 6.25 23.09 11.45
C LEU A 170 6.51 24.60 11.58
N ARG A 171 5.59 25.46 11.14
CA ARG A 171 5.74 26.92 11.30
C ARG A 171 5.68 27.39 12.75
N SER A 172 4.99 26.67 13.65
CA SER A 172 4.88 27.05 15.07
C SER A 172 5.98 26.44 15.95
N GLU A 173 6.42 25.22 15.66
CA GLU A 173 7.32 24.45 16.54
C GLU A 173 8.80 24.59 16.17
N SER A 174 9.11 25.00 14.95
CA SER A 174 10.49 24.97 14.47
C SER A 174 11.02 26.37 14.17
N ASN A 175 12.23 26.66 14.69
CA ASN A 175 13.10 27.74 14.22
C ASN A 175 13.65 27.45 12.81
N LEU A 176 12.83 26.85 11.95
CA LEU A 176 13.21 26.43 10.63
C LEU A 176 13.37 27.67 9.76
N ALA A 177 14.60 27.95 9.34
CA ALA A 177 14.91 29.03 8.42
C ALA A 177 14.24 28.87 7.02
N VAL A 178 13.48 27.79 6.80
CA VAL A 178 12.79 27.47 5.55
C VAL A 178 11.28 27.53 5.77
N VAL A 179 10.57 28.28 4.93
CA VAL A 179 9.11 28.29 4.93
C VAL A 179 8.59 26.91 4.53
N ALA A 180 7.95 26.21 5.47
CA ALA A 180 7.34 24.90 5.28
C ALA A 180 5.86 25.01 4.91
N ASP A 181 5.54 25.53 3.71
CA ASP A 181 4.14 25.57 3.24
C ASP A 181 3.66 24.21 2.71
N ALA A 182 2.34 24.02 2.68
CA ALA A 182 1.72 22.77 2.25
C ALA A 182 2.06 22.39 0.79
N GLY A 183 2.29 23.38 -0.09
CA GLY A 183 2.68 23.14 -1.48
C GLY A 183 4.10 22.56 -1.58
N ARG A 184 5.05 23.12 -0.84
CA ARG A 184 6.42 22.57 -0.73
C ARG A 184 6.44 21.18 -0.13
N ILE A 185 5.67 20.94 0.93
CA ILE A 185 5.55 19.63 1.55
C ILE A 185 4.96 18.63 0.55
N SER A 186 3.87 18.97 -0.14
CA SER A 186 3.24 18.12 -1.17
C SER A 186 4.23 17.67 -2.24
N ARG A 187 5.02 18.63 -2.77
CA ARG A 187 6.06 18.37 -3.78
C ARG A 187 7.15 17.45 -3.25
N LEU A 188 7.61 17.71 -2.03
CA LEU A 188 8.65 16.92 -1.38
C LEU A 188 8.21 15.46 -1.18
N VAL A 189 7.01 15.23 -0.61
CA VAL A 189 6.58 13.87 -0.22
C VAL A 189 6.15 12.99 -1.39
N ARG A 190 5.86 13.57 -2.56
CA ARG A 190 5.34 12.85 -3.73
C ARG A 190 6.29 11.78 -4.26
N GLY A 191 7.60 12.00 -4.14
CA GLY A 191 8.64 11.11 -4.68
C GLY A 191 9.43 10.34 -3.61
N LEU A 192 8.98 10.36 -2.35
CA LEU A 192 9.74 9.79 -1.24
C LEU A 192 9.03 8.56 -0.68
N SER A 193 9.82 7.58 -0.26
CA SER A 193 9.38 6.40 0.47
C SER A 193 10.29 6.19 1.68
N ILE A 194 9.74 5.61 2.74
CA ILE A 194 10.48 5.21 3.93
C ILE A 194 10.28 3.71 4.18
N MET A 195 11.19 3.10 4.92
CA MET A 195 11.05 1.72 5.38
C MET A 195 10.56 1.70 6.82
N LEU A 196 9.53 0.89 7.08
CA LEU A 196 9.03 0.62 8.43
C LEU A 196 9.90 -0.46 9.12
N PRO A 197 9.81 -0.61 10.46
CA PRO A 197 10.57 -1.62 11.19
C PRO A 197 10.32 -3.06 10.72
N ASN A 198 9.17 -3.33 10.12
CA ASN A 198 8.81 -4.63 9.54
C ASN A 198 9.35 -4.84 8.10
N GLY A 199 10.26 -3.98 7.62
CA GLY A 199 10.85 -4.05 6.29
C GLY A 199 9.93 -3.55 5.16
N LYS A 200 8.69 -3.16 5.46
CA LYS A 200 7.75 -2.66 4.45
C LYS A 200 8.12 -1.24 4.02
N ALA A 201 8.33 -1.05 2.72
CA ALA A 201 8.44 0.28 2.14
C ALA A 201 7.06 0.94 2.00
N VAL A 202 6.92 2.16 2.51
CA VAL A 202 5.69 2.97 2.42
C VAL A 202 5.99 4.34 1.80
N PRO A 203 5.19 4.81 0.83
CA PRO A 203 5.33 6.16 0.30
C PRO A 203 5.05 7.20 1.39
N LEU A 204 5.87 8.25 1.46
CA LEU A 204 5.77 9.26 2.51
C LEU A 204 4.44 10.02 2.45
N ASN A 205 3.88 10.18 1.26
CA ASN A 205 2.57 10.83 1.06
C ASN A 205 1.39 10.10 1.74
N THR A 206 1.50 8.80 2.03
CA THR A 206 0.43 8.04 2.70
C THR A 206 0.35 8.32 4.19
N LEU A 207 1.38 8.93 4.78
CA LEU A 207 1.41 9.33 6.20
C LEU A 207 0.64 10.62 6.48
N PHE A 208 0.04 11.21 5.44
CA PHE A 208 -0.75 12.44 5.55
C PHE A 208 -2.23 12.24 5.19
N PRO A 209 -2.94 11.29 5.80
CA PRO A 209 -4.32 11.00 5.45
C PRO A 209 -5.24 12.14 5.88
N LYS A 210 -6.24 12.43 5.05
CA LYS A 210 -7.39 13.25 5.43
C LYS A 210 -8.26 12.48 6.43
N PRO A 211 -9.01 13.16 7.31
CA PRO A 211 -9.94 12.49 8.24
C PRO A 211 -10.87 11.49 7.56
N ARG A 212 -11.41 11.86 6.38
CA ARG A 212 -12.26 10.96 5.58
C ARG A 212 -11.55 9.66 5.16
N GLN A 213 -10.26 9.70 4.82
CA GLN A 213 -9.51 8.50 4.45
C GLN A 213 -9.33 7.56 5.64
N VAL A 214 -9.04 8.13 6.82
CA VAL A 214 -8.99 7.35 8.06
C VAL A 214 -10.34 6.69 8.34
N HIS A 215 -11.44 7.43 8.23
CA HIS A 215 -12.78 6.86 8.37
C HIS A 215 -13.08 5.75 7.35
N CYS A 216 -12.60 5.87 6.10
CA CYS A 216 -12.73 4.79 5.11
C CYS A 216 -12.04 3.51 5.57
N HIS A 217 -10.85 3.59 6.17
CA HIS A 217 -10.13 2.41 6.68
C HIS A 217 -10.92 1.71 7.80
N PHE A 218 -11.51 2.49 8.70
CA PHE A 218 -12.34 1.95 9.78
C PHE A 218 -13.63 1.31 9.27
N VAL A 219 -14.33 1.95 8.34
CA VAL A 219 -15.54 1.35 7.74
C VAL A 219 -15.19 0.08 6.97
N ASP A 220 -14.13 0.09 6.15
CA ASP A 220 -13.67 -1.11 5.43
C ASP A 220 -13.32 -2.27 6.38
N TYR A 221 -12.61 -1.97 7.48
CA TYR A 221 -12.31 -2.94 8.53
C TYR A 221 -13.58 -3.53 9.16
N MET A 222 -14.53 -2.69 9.57
CA MET A 222 -15.78 -3.16 10.18
C MET A 222 -16.59 -4.07 9.26
N ILE A 223 -16.61 -3.77 7.96
CA ILE A 223 -17.33 -4.59 6.97
C ILE A 223 -16.62 -5.92 6.73
N LYS A 224 -15.29 -5.97 6.86
CA LYS A 224 -14.53 -7.23 6.80
C LYS A 224 -14.74 -8.08 8.05
N GLU A 225 -14.69 -7.46 9.23
CA GLU A 225 -14.98 -8.13 10.50
C GLU A 225 -16.42 -8.67 10.54
N GLU A 226 -17.39 -7.93 10.01
CA GLU A 226 -18.77 -8.42 9.85
C GLU A 226 -18.83 -9.75 9.12
N LYS A 227 -18.10 -9.91 8.01
CA LYS A 227 -18.07 -11.17 7.26
C LYS A 227 -17.49 -12.31 8.10
N THR A 228 -16.45 -12.03 8.88
CA THR A 228 -15.86 -12.99 9.82
C THR A 228 -16.88 -13.38 10.89
N TRP A 229 -17.55 -12.42 11.53
CA TRP A 229 -18.57 -12.67 12.54
C TRP A 229 -19.79 -13.41 12.00
N MET A 230 -20.16 -13.19 10.74
CA MET A 230 -21.19 -13.98 10.06
C MET A 230 -20.73 -15.42 9.83
N ALA A 231 -19.50 -15.63 9.35
CA ALA A 231 -18.95 -16.97 9.14
C ALA A 231 -18.81 -17.76 10.46
N GLU A 232 -18.56 -17.07 11.57
CA GLU A 232 -18.48 -17.64 12.93
C GLU A 232 -19.86 -17.79 13.59
N GLY A 233 -20.95 -17.36 12.95
CA GLY A 233 -22.31 -17.43 13.48
C GLY A 233 -22.63 -16.42 14.60
N LEU A 234 -21.73 -15.47 14.88
CA LEU A 234 -21.93 -14.39 15.85
C LEU A 234 -22.93 -13.34 15.36
N LEU A 235 -23.07 -13.20 14.03
CA LEU A 235 -24.05 -12.34 13.39
C LEU A 235 -25.00 -13.16 12.51
N ARG A 236 -26.31 -12.92 12.67
CA ARG A 236 -27.35 -13.51 11.81
C ARG A 236 -27.43 -12.88 10.41
N GLY A 237 -26.76 -11.75 10.20
CA GLY A 237 -26.75 -11.02 8.94
C GLY A 237 -25.85 -9.79 9.00
N PRO A 238 -25.71 -9.05 7.88
CA PRO A 238 -24.85 -7.88 7.79
C PRO A 238 -25.18 -6.80 8.84
N LEU A 239 -24.22 -5.95 9.18
CA LEU A 239 -24.46 -4.77 9.99
C LEU A 239 -25.15 -3.69 9.16
N THR A 240 -26.10 -3.00 9.77
CA THR A 240 -26.67 -1.78 9.17
C THR A 240 -25.66 -0.63 9.26
N ASP A 241 -25.80 0.38 8.39
CA ASP A 241 -24.93 1.58 8.43
C ASP A 241 -24.99 2.28 9.81
N GLU A 242 -26.13 2.19 10.51
CA GLU A 242 -26.30 2.70 11.88
C GLU A 242 -25.53 1.85 12.90
N ALA A 243 -25.59 0.53 12.79
CA ALA A 243 -24.84 -0.38 13.67
C ALA A 243 -23.33 -0.21 13.51
N VAL A 244 -22.85 -0.06 12.27
CA VAL A 244 -21.43 0.25 12.00
C VAL A 244 -21.03 1.58 12.67
N ALA A 245 -21.85 2.63 12.55
CA ALA A 245 -21.58 3.91 13.21
C ALA A 245 -21.52 3.78 14.75
N ALA A 246 -22.44 3.00 15.34
CA ALA A 246 -22.49 2.76 16.77
C ALA A 246 -21.26 1.99 17.29
N ILE A 247 -20.83 0.95 16.56
CA ILE A 247 -19.64 0.16 16.92
C ILE A 247 -18.38 1.03 16.81
N LEU A 248 -18.21 1.76 15.71
CA LEU A 248 -17.07 2.66 15.54
C LEU A 248 -16.98 3.72 16.65
N LYS A 249 -18.11 4.23 17.13
CA LYS A 249 -18.16 5.16 18.26
C LYS A 249 -17.75 4.48 19.57
N ARG A 250 -18.26 3.28 19.83
CA ARG A 250 -18.05 2.53 21.09
C ARG A 250 -16.62 2.00 21.22
N GLU A 251 -16.10 1.39 20.16
CA GLU A 251 -14.84 0.62 20.21
C GLU A 251 -13.64 1.44 19.75
N HIS A 252 -13.85 2.43 18.87
CA HIS A 252 -12.77 3.23 18.30
C HIS A 252 -12.90 4.73 18.58
N GLY A 253 -13.95 5.17 19.28
CA GLY A 253 -14.20 6.59 19.58
C GLY A 253 -14.57 7.44 18.36
N ILE A 254 -14.82 6.84 17.20
CA ILE A 254 -15.06 7.55 15.93
C ILE A 254 -16.54 7.86 15.79
N ARG A 255 -16.89 9.14 15.79
CA ARG A 255 -18.27 9.61 15.65
C ARG A 255 -18.60 9.86 14.18
N LEU A 256 -19.31 8.92 13.56
CA LEU A 256 -19.86 9.06 12.22
C LEU A 256 -21.38 9.11 12.27
N SER A 257 -22.00 9.85 11.35
CA SER A 257 -23.42 9.70 11.08
C SER A 257 -23.66 8.49 10.19
N ARG A 258 -24.86 7.90 10.26
CA ARG A 258 -25.32 6.86 9.32
C ARG A 258 -25.12 7.28 7.85
N ARG A 259 -25.45 8.53 7.50
CA ARG A 259 -25.28 9.06 6.14
C ARG A 259 -23.80 9.09 5.72
N THR A 260 -22.91 9.41 6.65
CA THR A 260 -21.46 9.40 6.41
C THR A 260 -20.95 7.99 6.16
N VAL A 261 -21.40 7.00 6.95
CA VAL A 261 -21.05 5.59 6.74
C VAL A 261 -21.56 5.12 5.37
N ALA A 262 -22.81 5.40 5.02
CA ALA A 262 -23.37 5.08 3.70
C ALA A 262 -22.54 5.68 2.55
N ASN A 263 -22.16 6.97 2.66
CA ASN A 263 -21.35 7.64 1.64
C ASN A 263 -19.94 7.05 1.51
N ILE A 264 -19.32 6.68 2.63
CA ILE A 264 -18.02 6.00 2.64
C ILE A 264 -18.16 4.62 1.98
N ARG A 265 -19.18 3.86 2.37
CA ARG A 265 -19.51 2.54 1.82
C ARG A 265 -19.70 2.60 0.29
N HIS A 266 -20.48 3.56 -0.20
CA HIS A 266 -20.63 3.81 -1.64
C HIS A 266 -19.30 4.17 -2.32
N GLY A 267 -18.48 5.03 -1.69
CA GLY A 267 -17.15 5.38 -2.20
C GLY A 267 -16.17 4.20 -2.26
N LEU A 268 -16.37 3.19 -1.42
CA LEU A 268 -15.62 1.92 -1.42
C LEU A 268 -16.27 0.85 -2.31
N ALA A 269 -17.34 1.19 -3.04
CA ALA A 269 -18.14 0.26 -3.84
C ALA A 269 -18.70 -0.95 -3.03
N ILE A 270 -18.97 -0.74 -1.75
CA ILE A 270 -19.57 -1.74 -0.87
C ILE A 270 -21.12 -1.63 -0.99
N PRO A 271 -21.86 -2.72 -1.24
CA PRO A 271 -23.33 -2.67 -1.35
C PRO A 271 -24.01 -2.32 -0.03
N ASP A 272 -25.28 -1.88 -0.09
CA ASP A 272 -26.05 -1.57 1.12
C ASP A 272 -26.42 -2.82 1.93
N TYR A 273 -26.97 -2.63 3.14
CA TYR A 273 -27.36 -3.74 4.02
C TYR A 273 -28.26 -4.77 3.30
N LYS A 274 -29.28 -4.31 2.55
CA LYS A 274 -30.22 -5.20 1.86
C LYS A 274 -29.51 -6.01 0.79
N SER A 275 -28.72 -5.35 -0.03
CA SER A 275 -27.95 -5.98 -1.10
C SER A 275 -26.89 -6.94 -0.54
N ARG A 276 -26.25 -6.59 0.58
CA ARG A 276 -25.31 -7.49 1.29
C ARG A 276 -26.03 -8.67 1.95
N SER A 277 -27.27 -8.49 2.39
CA SER A 277 -28.09 -9.58 2.94
C SER A 277 -28.73 -10.47 1.86
N GLN A 278 -28.94 -9.93 0.66
CA GLN A 278 -29.53 -10.63 -0.48
C GLN A 278 -28.49 -11.31 -1.37
N ARG A 279 -27.22 -10.90 -1.29
CA ARG A 279 -26.12 -11.67 -1.88
C ARG A 279 -26.06 -13.01 -1.17
N THR A 280 -26.50 -14.05 -1.87
CA THR A 280 -26.43 -15.43 -1.42
C THR A 280 -24.98 -15.72 -1.04
N ASP A 281 -24.72 -15.91 0.26
CA ASP A 281 -23.43 -16.40 0.73
C ASP A 281 -23.08 -17.66 -0.07
N TYR A 282 -21.82 -17.84 -0.48
CA TYR A 282 -21.39 -19.11 -1.07
C TYR A 282 -21.77 -20.31 -0.19
N LEU A 283 -21.83 -20.13 1.13
CA LEU A 283 -22.37 -21.13 2.05
C LEU A 283 -23.83 -21.49 1.73
N ALA A 284 -24.70 -20.49 1.55
CA ALA A 284 -26.10 -20.68 1.17
C ALA A 284 -26.25 -21.22 -0.28
N ALA A 285 -25.40 -20.79 -1.22
CA ALA A 285 -25.41 -21.34 -2.58
C ALA A 285 -25.01 -22.83 -2.63
N THR A 286 -24.25 -23.29 -1.62
CA THR A 286 -23.88 -24.70 -1.43
C THR A 286 -24.82 -25.47 -0.49
N GLU A 287 -25.95 -24.88 -0.10
CA GLU A 287 -27.00 -25.58 0.61
C GLU A 287 -27.56 -26.72 -0.27
N GLY A 288 -27.69 -27.91 0.32
CA GLY A 288 -28.06 -29.15 -0.39
C GLY A 288 -26.90 -29.89 -1.07
N PHE A 289 -25.65 -29.44 -0.90
CA PHE A 289 -24.50 -30.28 -1.27
C PHE A 289 -24.35 -31.46 -0.29
N SER A 290 -23.80 -32.56 -0.80
CA SER A 290 -23.42 -33.72 0.00
C SER A 290 -22.37 -33.35 1.07
N ALA A 291 -22.19 -34.24 2.04
CA ALA A 291 -20.99 -34.21 2.87
C ALA A 291 -19.72 -34.30 2.00
N LEU A 292 -18.61 -33.76 2.51
CA LEU A 292 -17.31 -33.88 1.87
C LEU A 292 -16.83 -35.32 1.94
N VAL A 293 -16.65 -35.94 0.78
CA VAL A 293 -16.11 -37.29 0.64
C VAL A 293 -14.69 -37.25 0.06
N PRO A 294 -13.79 -38.17 0.43
CA PRO A 294 -12.47 -38.27 -0.21
C PRO A 294 -12.62 -38.49 -1.72
N LEU A 295 -11.82 -37.79 -2.53
CA LEU A 295 -11.81 -38.00 -3.98
C LEU A 295 -10.93 -39.21 -4.32
N THR A 296 -11.42 -40.41 -4.01
CA THR A 296 -10.74 -41.69 -4.26
C THR A 296 -11.61 -42.62 -5.09
N ALA A 297 -11.00 -43.59 -5.78
CA ALA A 297 -11.75 -44.53 -6.62
C ALA A 297 -12.81 -45.33 -5.84
N GLN A 298 -12.54 -45.66 -4.58
CA GLN A 298 -13.51 -46.34 -3.71
C GLN A 298 -14.68 -45.44 -3.35
N ALA A 299 -14.41 -44.22 -2.89
CA ALA A 299 -15.45 -43.26 -2.51
C ALA A 299 -16.32 -42.84 -3.70
N LEU A 300 -15.76 -42.73 -4.91
CA LEU A 300 -16.54 -42.46 -6.12
C LEU A 300 -17.52 -43.59 -6.46
N ARG A 301 -17.19 -44.84 -6.16
CA ARG A 301 -18.10 -45.98 -6.38
C ARG A 301 -19.21 -46.05 -5.34
N THR A 302 -18.91 -45.72 -4.08
CA THR A 302 -19.85 -45.90 -2.96
C THR A 302 -20.68 -44.68 -2.65
N ALA A 303 -20.14 -43.47 -2.80
CA ALA A 303 -20.78 -42.23 -2.34
C ALA A 303 -21.24 -41.31 -3.47
N VAL A 304 -20.65 -41.40 -4.68
CA VAL A 304 -21.01 -40.53 -5.81
C VAL A 304 -21.94 -41.28 -6.77
N PRO A 305 -23.18 -40.80 -7.00
CA PRO A 305 -24.10 -41.40 -7.95
C PRO A 305 -23.70 -41.08 -9.40
N ALA A 306 -24.03 -41.98 -10.32
CA ALA A 306 -23.97 -41.72 -11.76
C ALA A 306 -25.20 -40.91 -12.19
N HIS A 307 -25.23 -39.65 -11.76
CA HIS A 307 -26.34 -38.73 -11.98
C HIS A 307 -25.80 -37.35 -12.36
N SER A 308 -26.61 -36.54 -13.02
CA SER A 308 -26.27 -35.15 -13.34
C SER A 308 -26.23 -34.26 -12.10
N GLY A 309 -25.38 -33.24 -12.13
CA GLY A 309 -25.28 -32.28 -11.04
C GLY A 309 -24.07 -31.37 -11.11
N VAL A 310 -23.90 -30.62 -10.02
CA VAL A 310 -22.78 -29.70 -9.79
C VAL A 310 -21.91 -30.22 -8.64
N TYR A 311 -20.63 -29.91 -8.66
CA TYR A 311 -19.68 -30.34 -7.65
C TYR A 311 -18.59 -29.29 -7.43
N GLU A 312 -17.97 -29.37 -6.25
CA GLU A 312 -16.74 -28.65 -5.96
C GLU A 312 -15.68 -29.63 -5.46
N ILE A 313 -14.43 -29.36 -5.83
CA ILE A 313 -13.26 -30.07 -5.32
C ILE A 313 -12.53 -29.14 -4.36
N ARG A 314 -12.22 -29.66 -3.17
CA ARG A 314 -11.51 -28.97 -2.12
C ARG A 314 -10.19 -29.67 -1.81
N THR A 315 -9.21 -28.92 -1.34
CA THR A 315 -7.95 -29.45 -0.80
C THR A 315 -7.69 -28.88 0.59
N ALA A 316 -6.93 -29.59 1.40
CA ALA A 316 -6.54 -29.16 2.74
C ALA A 316 -5.44 -28.08 2.73
N PHE A 317 -4.89 -27.74 1.56
CA PHE A 317 -3.80 -26.78 1.45
C PHE A 317 -4.31 -25.35 1.44
N THR A 318 -3.97 -24.61 2.49
CA THR A 318 -3.83 -23.15 2.44
C THR A 318 -2.79 -22.81 1.38
N PHE A 319 -3.10 -21.84 0.52
CA PHE A 319 -2.21 -21.34 -0.52
C PHE A 319 -0.88 -20.91 0.12
N ARG A 320 0.19 -21.73 0.00
CA ARG A 320 1.55 -21.29 0.36
C ARG A 320 2.05 -20.42 -0.79
N LEU A 321 1.89 -19.10 -0.63
CA LEU A 321 2.47 -18.11 -1.53
C LEU A 321 4.00 -18.17 -1.39
N GLY A 322 4.66 -18.91 -2.28
CA GLY A 322 6.11 -19.15 -2.21
C GLY A 322 6.80 -19.40 -3.55
N GLU A 323 6.09 -19.32 -4.68
CA GLU A 323 6.71 -19.36 -6.02
C GLU A 323 6.11 -18.24 -6.89
N GLU A 324 6.53 -17.01 -6.62
CA GLU A 324 6.21 -15.85 -7.44
C GLU A 324 6.99 -15.89 -8.76
N LYS A 325 6.30 -16.20 -9.87
CA LYS A 325 6.58 -15.52 -11.14
C LYS A 325 5.56 -14.41 -11.31
N ALA A 326 6.09 -13.19 -11.22
CA ALA A 326 5.41 -11.90 -11.20
C ALA A 326 4.33 -11.72 -12.28
N TRP A 327 3.13 -11.33 -11.84
CA TRP A 327 2.14 -10.61 -12.64
C TRP A 327 1.69 -9.37 -11.85
N PRO A 328 1.69 -8.15 -12.43
CA PRO A 328 1.36 -6.94 -11.71
C PRO A 328 -0.13 -6.62 -11.82
N GLY A 329 -0.83 -6.58 -10.69
CA GLY A 329 -2.16 -5.96 -10.60
C GLY A 329 -3.07 -6.59 -9.55
N LYS A 330 -3.46 -5.79 -8.54
CA LYS A 330 -4.43 -6.09 -7.47
C LYS A 330 -4.02 -7.21 -6.49
N SER A 331 -3.20 -6.84 -5.51
CA SER A 331 -3.05 -7.61 -4.27
C SER A 331 -4.25 -7.36 -3.34
N VAL A 332 -5.33 -8.13 -3.52
CA VAL A 332 -6.21 -8.51 -2.41
C VAL A 332 -5.63 -9.80 -1.84
N PRO A 333 -5.35 -9.93 -0.54
CA PRO A 333 -4.89 -11.20 0.00
C PRO A 333 -6.04 -12.21 -0.16
N PRO A 334 -5.82 -13.38 -0.81
CA PRO A 334 -6.87 -14.37 -0.96
C PRO A 334 -7.22 -14.93 0.42
N VAL A 335 -8.50 -14.82 0.78
CA VAL A 335 -9.08 -15.55 1.91
C VAL A 335 -8.84 -17.05 1.66
N PRO A 336 -8.35 -17.84 2.63
CA PRO A 336 -8.07 -19.25 2.41
C PRO A 336 -9.38 -20.04 2.29
N HIS A 337 -9.95 -20.08 1.09
CA HIS A 337 -11.01 -21.02 0.74
C HIS A 337 -10.36 -22.31 0.20
N GLY A 338 -10.66 -23.46 0.80
CA GLY A 338 -10.12 -24.75 0.34
C GLY A 338 -10.64 -25.21 -1.03
N VAL A 339 -11.57 -24.48 -1.65
CA VAL A 339 -12.16 -24.82 -2.96
C VAL A 339 -11.16 -24.50 -4.07
N VAL A 340 -10.80 -25.52 -4.85
CA VAL A 340 -9.85 -25.40 -5.97
C VAL A 340 -10.53 -25.45 -7.33
N TYR A 341 -11.71 -26.09 -7.42
CA TYR A 341 -12.44 -26.26 -8.68
C TYR A 341 -13.95 -26.36 -8.44
N ILE A 342 -14.73 -25.71 -9.29
CA ILE A 342 -16.19 -25.88 -9.39
C ILE A 342 -16.50 -26.42 -10.80
N GLY A 343 -17.36 -27.42 -10.89
CA GLY A 343 -17.73 -28.02 -12.17
C GLY A 343 -19.14 -28.59 -12.17
N SER A 344 -19.64 -28.91 -13.35
CA SER A 344 -20.86 -29.70 -13.52
C SER A 344 -20.67 -30.86 -14.50
N ALA A 345 -21.56 -31.84 -14.44
CA ALA A 345 -21.57 -32.99 -15.34
C ALA A 345 -22.97 -33.58 -15.48
N GLY A 346 -23.24 -34.20 -16.64
CA GLY A 346 -24.40 -35.09 -16.81
C GLY A 346 -24.23 -36.44 -16.11
N ASP A 347 -22.98 -36.80 -15.79
CA ASP A 347 -22.62 -37.96 -14.96
C ASP A 347 -21.47 -37.55 -14.04
N LEU A 348 -21.81 -37.24 -12.79
CA LEU A 348 -20.86 -36.82 -11.76
C LEU A 348 -19.79 -37.89 -11.50
N ARG A 349 -20.17 -39.16 -11.41
CA ARG A 349 -19.25 -40.27 -11.13
C ARG A 349 -18.22 -40.41 -12.23
N LYS A 350 -18.65 -40.40 -13.50
CA LYS A 350 -17.74 -40.47 -14.65
C LYS A 350 -16.79 -39.28 -14.65
N ARG A 351 -17.31 -38.06 -14.51
CA ARG A 351 -16.51 -36.83 -14.58
C ARG A 351 -15.47 -36.73 -13.46
N LEU A 352 -15.86 -37.03 -12.23
CA LEU A 352 -14.93 -37.05 -11.10
C LEU A 352 -13.89 -38.17 -11.24
N GLY A 353 -14.26 -39.30 -11.83
CA GLY A 353 -13.33 -40.36 -12.22
C GLY A 353 -12.30 -39.89 -13.26
N ASP A 354 -12.70 -39.05 -14.21
CA ASP A 354 -11.79 -38.48 -15.21
C ASP A 354 -10.81 -37.47 -14.58
N HIS A 355 -11.25 -36.68 -13.60
CA HIS A 355 -10.37 -35.82 -12.81
C HIS A 355 -9.33 -36.63 -12.02
N LEU A 356 -9.76 -37.73 -11.40
CA LEU A 356 -8.89 -38.64 -10.65
C LEU A 356 -7.83 -39.32 -11.53
N ARG A 357 -8.19 -39.66 -12.78
CA ARG A 357 -7.27 -40.27 -13.76
C ARG A 357 -6.39 -39.26 -14.51
N GLY A 358 -6.60 -37.96 -14.31
CA GLY A 358 -5.90 -36.91 -15.05
C GLY A 358 -6.38 -36.73 -16.50
N SER A 359 -7.49 -37.35 -16.88
CA SER A 359 -8.04 -37.32 -18.25
C SER A 359 -8.83 -36.04 -18.57
N SER A 360 -8.94 -35.11 -17.62
CA SER A 360 -9.76 -33.90 -17.75
C SER A 360 -9.06 -32.70 -18.42
N ALA A 361 -7.93 -32.92 -19.09
CA ALA A 361 -7.06 -31.89 -19.69
C ALA A 361 -6.64 -30.74 -18.72
N ASN A 362 -6.78 -30.92 -17.40
CA ASN A 362 -6.52 -29.92 -16.38
C ASN A 362 -5.38 -30.36 -15.45
N ALA A 363 -4.14 -30.15 -15.91
CA ALA A 363 -2.93 -30.57 -15.20
C ALA A 363 -2.79 -29.96 -13.79
N LEU A 364 -3.30 -28.74 -13.59
CA LEU A 364 -3.28 -28.08 -12.27
C LEU A 364 -4.21 -28.80 -11.29
N LEU A 365 -5.43 -29.10 -11.73
CA LEU A 365 -6.38 -29.87 -10.92
C LEU A 365 -5.85 -31.28 -10.63
N TYR A 366 -5.25 -31.95 -11.62
CA TYR A 366 -4.71 -33.30 -11.41
C TYR A 366 -3.63 -33.34 -10.34
N ARG A 367 -2.72 -32.35 -10.27
CA ARG A 367 -1.70 -32.28 -9.19
C ARG A 367 -2.36 -32.30 -7.80
N HIS A 368 -3.36 -31.45 -7.61
CA HIS A 368 -4.10 -31.36 -6.36
C HIS A 368 -4.87 -32.64 -6.00
N VAL A 369 -5.31 -33.40 -6.99
CA VAL A 369 -6.03 -34.66 -6.79
C VAL A 369 -5.07 -35.83 -6.56
N ALA A 370 -3.93 -35.85 -7.26
CA ALA A 370 -2.89 -36.87 -7.16
C ALA A 370 -2.24 -36.93 -5.77
N ASP A 371 -2.17 -35.79 -5.07
CA ASP A 371 -1.69 -35.69 -3.69
C ASP A 371 -2.57 -36.45 -2.67
N GLY A 372 -3.73 -37.00 -3.08
CA GLY A 372 -4.60 -37.85 -2.27
C GLY A 372 -5.39 -37.13 -1.18
N ALA A 373 -5.10 -35.84 -0.93
CA ALA A 373 -5.77 -35.01 0.06
C ALA A 373 -7.05 -34.32 -0.47
N ALA A 374 -7.36 -34.47 -1.78
CA ALA A 374 -8.53 -33.86 -2.37
C ALA A 374 -9.83 -34.48 -1.86
N ARG A 375 -10.82 -33.62 -1.61
CA ARG A 375 -12.18 -34.00 -1.23
C ARG A 375 -13.18 -33.38 -2.18
N VAL A 376 -14.32 -34.01 -2.35
CA VAL A 376 -15.40 -33.54 -3.22
C VAL A 376 -16.71 -33.51 -2.45
N ARG A 377 -17.54 -32.52 -2.75
CA ARG A 377 -18.97 -32.55 -2.44
C ARG A 377 -19.76 -32.16 -3.68
N PHE A 378 -20.99 -32.62 -3.78
CA PHE A 378 -21.81 -32.46 -4.97
C PHE A 378 -23.27 -32.23 -4.63
N ARG A 379 -24.02 -31.63 -5.55
CA ARG A 379 -25.48 -31.51 -5.50
C ARG A 379 -26.07 -32.12 -6.77
N LEU A 380 -27.03 -33.02 -6.59
CA LEU A 380 -27.73 -33.67 -7.70
C LEU A 380 -28.73 -32.71 -8.31
N ILE A 381 -28.69 -32.57 -9.64
CA ILE A 381 -29.54 -31.65 -10.37
C ILE A 381 -29.89 -32.29 -11.71
N SER A 382 -31.18 -32.58 -11.90
CA SER A 382 -31.68 -33.33 -13.06
C SER A 382 -31.76 -32.50 -14.35
N THR A 383 -31.94 -31.18 -14.24
CA THR A 383 -32.04 -30.25 -15.38
C THR A 383 -31.25 -28.98 -15.10
N ASP A 384 -30.74 -28.32 -16.15
CA ASP A 384 -30.07 -27.00 -16.03
C ASP A 384 -28.85 -26.94 -15.09
N TRP A 385 -28.19 -28.07 -14.83
CA TRP A 385 -27.01 -28.12 -13.96
C TRP A 385 -25.85 -27.21 -14.42
N ARG A 386 -25.80 -26.85 -15.71
CA ARG A 386 -24.86 -25.85 -16.25
C ARG A 386 -25.21 -24.42 -15.86
N VAL A 387 -26.50 -24.09 -15.76
CA VAL A 387 -26.95 -22.78 -15.27
C VAL A 387 -26.58 -22.65 -13.79
N VAL A 388 -26.83 -23.72 -13.03
CA VAL A 388 -26.47 -23.76 -11.61
C VAL A 388 -24.96 -23.72 -11.39
N GLU A 389 -24.15 -24.32 -12.26
CA GLU A 389 -22.68 -24.17 -12.23
C GLU A 389 -22.27 -22.71 -12.37
N ARG A 390 -22.87 -21.99 -13.33
CA ARG A 390 -22.60 -20.57 -13.57
C ARG A 390 -22.99 -19.71 -12.39
N GLU A 391 -24.18 -19.94 -11.84
CA GLU A 391 -24.63 -19.25 -10.63
C GLU A 391 -23.70 -19.51 -9.45
N LEU A 392 -23.33 -20.76 -9.21
CA LEU A 392 -22.42 -21.14 -8.13
C LEU A 392 -21.01 -20.55 -8.32
N TYR A 393 -20.50 -20.55 -9.55
CA TYR A 393 -19.23 -19.94 -9.91
C TYR A 393 -19.26 -18.42 -9.75
N GLN A 394 -20.35 -17.77 -10.14
CA GLN A 394 -20.55 -16.34 -9.97
C GLN A 394 -20.61 -15.97 -8.48
N VAL A 395 -21.43 -16.69 -7.69
CA VAL A 395 -21.51 -16.49 -6.24
C VAL A 395 -20.15 -16.71 -5.58
N PHE A 396 -19.37 -17.69 -6.01
CA PHE A 396 -18.01 -17.89 -5.54
C PHE A 396 -17.12 -16.67 -5.80
N CYS A 397 -17.11 -16.18 -7.03
CA CYS A 397 -16.31 -15.02 -7.42
C CYS A 397 -16.75 -13.74 -6.69
N GLU A 398 -18.05 -13.58 -6.46
CA GLU A 398 -18.62 -12.47 -5.69
C GLU A 398 -18.28 -12.56 -4.19
N THR A 399 -18.20 -13.77 -3.64
CA THR A 399 -17.89 -14.03 -2.23
C THR A 399 -16.41 -13.85 -1.94
N PHE A 400 -15.54 -14.46 -2.74
CA PHE A 400 -14.09 -14.52 -2.50
C PHE A 400 -13.27 -13.51 -3.31
N GLY A 401 -13.89 -12.82 -4.28
CA GLY A 401 -13.24 -11.81 -5.12
C GLY A 401 -12.28 -12.37 -6.19
N VAL A 402 -12.15 -13.70 -6.27
CA VAL A 402 -11.28 -14.43 -7.21
C VAL A 402 -11.99 -15.69 -7.73
N SER A 403 -11.57 -16.19 -8.89
CA SER A 403 -12.03 -17.49 -9.40
C SER A 403 -11.32 -18.65 -8.69
N PRO A 404 -11.93 -19.86 -8.63
CA PRO A 404 -11.21 -21.02 -8.13
C PRO A 404 -9.95 -21.27 -8.99
N PRO A 405 -8.81 -21.61 -8.38
CA PRO A 405 -7.51 -21.62 -9.05
C PRO A 405 -7.41 -22.62 -10.22
N CYS A 406 -8.21 -23.69 -10.23
CA CYS A 406 -8.21 -24.68 -11.30
C CYS A 406 -9.30 -24.44 -12.36
N ASN A 407 -10.17 -23.45 -12.22
CA ASN A 407 -11.15 -23.09 -13.25
C ASN A 407 -10.45 -22.23 -14.33
N ARG A 408 -10.06 -22.86 -15.44
CA ARG A 408 -9.30 -22.21 -16.53
C ARG A 408 -10.10 -21.20 -17.36
N MET A 409 -11.42 -21.33 -17.37
CA MET A 409 -12.36 -20.43 -18.05
C MET A 409 -13.59 -20.27 -17.15
N SER A 410 -14.24 -19.12 -17.23
CA SER A 410 -15.58 -18.96 -16.66
C SER A 410 -16.55 -19.92 -17.39
N PRO A 411 -17.36 -20.71 -16.66
CA PRO A 411 -18.34 -21.64 -17.24
C PRO A 411 -19.49 -20.96 -18.01
#